data_AF-A0A9P7Z0X0-F1
#
_entry.id   AF-A0A9P7Z0X0-F1
#
_cell.length_a   1.000
_cell.length_b   1.000
_cell.length_c   1.000
_cell.angle_alpha   90.00
_cell.angle_beta   90.00
_cell.angle_gamma   90.00
#
_symmetry.space_group_name_H-M   'P 1'
#
loop_
_entity.id
_entity.type
_entity.pdbx_description
1 polymer ?
#
loop_
_entity_poly.entity_id
_entity_poly.type
_entity_poly.pdbx_seq_one_letter_code
_entity_poly.pdbx_strand_id
1 'polypeptide(L)'
;MAMHYPFLLHALLETPAAINFLLRPLQQISTPAPQAEAIIRQYGVLLFVSVIIAAIFIKRPVDSASRHVSGALALYHLAPTARAFSRILTGDVVSGSAIGGPKLHVVVHLGCFLGLLELYINGRAG
;
A
#
# COMPACT_ATOMS: atom_id res chain seq x y z
N MET A 1 -17.86 9.54 -15.83
CA MET A 1 -16.70 8.66 -15.58
C MET A 1 -16.96 7.85 -14.32
N ALA A 2 -16.91 6.52 -14.41
CA ALA A 2 -17.00 5.67 -13.23
C ALA A 2 -15.72 5.81 -12.38
N MET A 3 -15.85 5.69 -11.06
CA MET A 3 -14.73 5.73 -10.12
C MET A 3 -14.15 4.32 -9.95
N HIS A 4 -12.83 4.20 -10.07
CA HIS A 4 -12.13 2.93 -9.91
C HIS A 4 -11.73 2.73 -8.46
N TYR A 5 -12.60 2.05 -7.72
CA TYR A 5 -12.43 1.80 -6.28
C TYR A 5 -11.10 1.13 -5.89
N PRO A 6 -10.50 0.20 -6.66
CA PRO A 6 -9.21 -0.38 -6.30
C PRO A 6 -8.07 0.65 -6.21
N PHE A 7 -8.00 1.57 -7.17
CA PHE A 7 -7.01 2.66 -7.14
C PHE A 7 -7.28 3.67 -6.03
N LEU A 8 -8.56 3.99 -5.78
CA LEU A 8 -8.93 4.83 -4.65
C LEU A 8 -8.51 4.20 -3.33
N LEU A 9 -8.78 2.91 -3.15
CA LEU A 9 -8.41 2.17 -1.95
C LEU A 9 -6.90 2.17 -1.74
N HIS A 10 -6.10 1.90 -2.79
CA HIS A 10 -4.63 2.02 -2.72
C HIS A 10 -4.20 3.41 -2.25
N ALA A 11 -4.72 4.47 -2.90
CA ALA A 11 -4.38 5.83 -2.54
C ALA A 11 -4.72 6.16 -1.09
N LEU A 12 -5.90 5.76 -0.60
CA LEU A 12 -6.33 6.01 0.78
C LEU A 12 -5.49 5.25 1.81
N LEU A 13 -5.12 4.00 1.54
CA LEU A 13 -4.31 3.19 2.46
C LEU A 13 -2.86 3.67 2.51
N GLU A 14 -2.28 3.97 1.35
CA GLU A 14 -0.85 4.26 1.26
C GLU A 14 -0.52 5.74 1.52
N THR A 15 -1.48 6.68 1.42
CA THR A 15 -1.24 8.10 1.77
C THR A 15 -0.76 8.28 3.22
N PRO A 16 -1.47 7.81 4.27
CA PRO A 16 -0.99 7.96 5.64
C PRO A 16 0.32 7.20 5.88
N ALA A 17 0.53 6.05 5.22
CA ALA A 17 1.78 5.31 5.30
C ALA A 17 2.95 6.11 4.70
N ALA A 18 2.80 6.64 3.48
CA ALA A 18 3.81 7.46 2.81
C ALA A 18 4.19 8.68 3.65
N ILE A 19 3.21 9.39 4.19
CA ILE A 19 3.43 10.53 5.10
C ILE A 19 4.23 10.09 6.34
N ASN A 20 3.88 8.95 6.95
CA ASN A 20 4.56 8.46 8.14
C ASN A 20 6.03 8.06 7.85
N PHE A 21 6.28 7.38 6.72
CA PHE A 21 7.64 7.02 6.30
C PHE A 21 8.50 8.24 5.96
N LEU A 22 7.90 9.28 5.37
CA LEU A 22 8.59 10.52 5.01
C LEU A 22 8.89 11.40 6.24
N LEU A 23 7.92 11.60 7.12
CA LEU A 23 8.03 12.57 8.22
C LEU A 23 8.52 11.95 9.52
N ARG A 24 8.32 10.64 9.70
CA ARG A 24 8.65 9.90 10.93
C ARG A 24 9.39 8.58 10.65
N PRO A 25 10.51 8.61 9.90
CA PRO A 25 11.23 7.41 9.48
C PRO A 25 11.75 6.57 10.66
N LEU A 26 12.23 7.21 11.73
CA LEU A 26 12.74 6.49 12.91
C LEU A 26 11.64 5.76 13.70
N GLN A 27 10.36 6.12 13.54
CA GLN A 27 9.25 5.39 14.13
C GLN A 27 8.94 4.07 13.38
N GLN A 28 9.57 3.83 12.22
CA GLN A 28 9.36 2.62 11.43
C GLN A 28 10.30 1.47 11.83
N ILE A 29 11.25 1.73 12.75
CA ILE A 29 12.27 0.77 13.19
C ILE A 29 12.26 0.65 14.71
N SER A 30 12.51 -0.56 15.22
CA SER A 30 12.50 -0.85 16.66
C SER A 30 13.77 -0.38 17.38
N THR A 31 14.87 -0.26 16.64
CA THR A 31 16.19 0.13 17.16
C THR A 31 16.70 1.32 16.37
N PRO A 32 17.15 2.42 17.01
CA PRO A 32 17.68 3.58 16.31
C PRO A 32 18.84 3.20 15.38
N ALA A 33 18.69 3.49 14.09
CA ALA A 33 19.69 3.23 13.06
C ALA A 33 19.72 4.42 12.08
N PRO A 34 20.57 5.44 12.31
CA PRO A 34 20.59 6.67 11.49
C PRO A 34 20.80 6.39 9.99
N GLN A 35 21.57 5.37 9.65
CA GLN A 35 21.79 4.93 8.26
C GLN A 35 20.52 4.41 7.58
N ALA A 36 19.54 3.91 8.34
CA ALA A 36 18.27 3.44 7.81
C ALA A 36 17.31 4.59 7.51
N GLU A 37 17.54 5.79 8.07
CA GLU A 37 16.64 6.93 7.91
C GLU A 37 16.48 7.33 6.44
N ALA A 38 17.59 7.47 5.72
CA ALA A 38 17.57 7.84 4.30
C ALA A 38 16.81 6.80 3.45
N ILE A 39 17.00 5.51 3.74
CA ILE A 39 16.33 4.40 3.04
C ILE A 39 14.83 4.43 3.30
N ILE A 40 14.41 4.63 4.55
CA ILE A 40 13.00 4.68 4.94
C ILE A 40 12.32 5.88 4.30
N ARG A 41 12.98 7.05 4.26
CA ARG A 41 12.47 8.23 3.55
C ARG A 41 12.35 7.98 2.05
N GLN A 42 13.35 7.36 1.42
CA GLN A 42 13.29 6.99 0.00
C GLN A 42 12.12 6.03 -0.28
N TYR A 43 11.88 5.06 0.60
CA TYR A 43 10.71 4.19 0.51
C TYR A 43 9.41 4.98 0.65
N GLY A 44 9.36 5.97 1.57
CA GLY A 44 8.23 6.90 1.68
C GLY A 44 7.97 7.70 0.41
N VAL A 45 9.01 8.14 -0.31
CA VAL A 45 8.87 8.80 -1.61
C VAL A 45 8.27 7.84 -2.65
N LEU A 46 8.76 6.59 -2.72
CA LEU A 46 8.23 5.59 -3.64
C LEU A 46 6.75 5.28 -3.38
N LEU A 47 6.35 5.19 -2.11
CA LEU A 47 4.94 5.05 -1.73
C LEU A 47 4.11 6.27 -2.13
N PHE A 48 4.64 7.47 -1.93
CA PHE A 48 3.95 8.68 -2.36
C PHE A 48 3.76 8.73 -3.88
N VAL A 49 4.76 8.29 -4.65
CA VAL A 49 4.66 8.16 -6.11
C VAL A 49 3.57 7.14 -6.49
N SER A 50 3.49 5.99 -5.81
CA SER A 50 2.43 5.00 -6.10
C SER A 50 1.03 5.55 -5.82
N VAL A 51 0.89 6.38 -4.77
CA VAL A 51 -0.36 7.11 -4.47
C VAL A 51 -0.72 8.07 -5.62
N ILE A 52 0.22 8.85 -6.13
CA ILE A 52 -0.03 9.76 -7.27
C ILE A 52 -0.44 8.97 -8.50
N ILE A 53 0.28 7.88 -8.81
CA ILE A 53 -0.07 7.00 -9.93
C ILE A 53 -1.51 6.51 -9.76
N ALA A 54 -1.85 5.94 -8.60
CA ALA A 54 -3.21 5.46 -8.34
C ALA A 54 -4.25 6.60 -8.51
N ALA A 55 -3.96 7.81 -8.01
CA ALA A 55 -4.84 8.97 -8.15
C ALA A 55 -5.16 9.34 -9.61
N ILE A 56 -4.17 9.27 -10.50
CA ILE A 56 -4.36 9.48 -11.96
C ILE A 56 -5.37 8.47 -12.51
N PHE A 57 -5.29 7.21 -12.06
CA PHE A 57 -6.14 6.14 -12.54
C PHE A 57 -7.52 6.06 -11.86
N ILE A 58 -7.86 6.87 -10.84
CA ILE A 58 -9.17 6.79 -10.16
C ILE A 58 -10.34 7.09 -11.10
N LYS A 59 -10.21 8.06 -11.99
CA LYS A 59 -11.30 8.50 -12.90
C LYS A 59 -11.00 8.23 -14.37
N ARG A 60 -9.80 7.75 -14.69
CA ARG A 60 -9.37 7.46 -16.06
C ARG A 60 -10.13 6.25 -16.61
N PRO A 61 -10.55 6.22 -17.89
CA PRO A 61 -11.09 5.00 -18.49
C PRO A 61 -10.15 3.79 -18.33
N VAL A 62 -10.71 2.60 -18.15
CA VAL A 62 -9.90 1.38 -18.03
C VAL A 62 -9.39 1.01 -19.41
N ASP A 63 -8.07 0.91 -19.53
CA ASP A 63 -7.38 0.42 -20.73
C ASP A 63 -6.25 -0.55 -20.32
N SER A 64 -5.42 -0.94 -21.29
CA SER A 64 -4.26 -1.80 -21.06
C SER A 64 -3.30 -1.23 -20.00
N ALA A 65 -3.06 0.09 -20.00
CA ALA A 65 -2.19 0.73 -19.01
C ALA A 65 -2.80 0.63 -17.61
N SER A 66 -4.10 0.89 -17.46
CA SER A 66 -4.81 0.76 -16.18
C SER A 66 -4.65 -0.65 -15.60
N ARG A 67 -4.77 -1.69 -16.44
CA ARG A 67 -4.60 -3.08 -16.00
C ARG A 67 -3.18 -3.37 -15.54
N HIS A 68 -2.16 -3.02 -16.33
CA HIS A 68 -0.77 -3.30 -15.95
C HIS A 68 -0.36 -2.56 -14.68
N VAL A 69 -0.78 -1.31 -14.53
CA VAL A 69 -0.53 -0.52 -13.32
C VAL A 69 -1.27 -1.15 -12.13
N SER A 70 -2.52 -1.58 -12.28
CA SER A 70 -3.23 -2.24 -11.18
C SER A 70 -2.55 -3.54 -10.77
N GLY A 71 -2.06 -4.35 -11.73
CA GLY A 71 -1.30 -5.57 -11.46
C GLY A 71 -0.01 -5.30 -10.69
N ALA A 72 0.75 -4.28 -11.07
CA ALA A 72 1.97 -3.88 -10.37
C ALA A 72 1.69 -3.42 -8.93
N LEU A 73 0.65 -2.58 -8.74
CA LEU A 73 0.23 -2.12 -7.41
C LEU A 73 -0.36 -3.27 -6.57
N ALA A 74 -1.00 -4.26 -7.18
CA ALA A 74 -1.46 -5.46 -6.47
C ALA A 74 -0.26 -6.18 -5.85
N LEU A 75 0.80 -6.47 -6.62
CA LEU A 75 1.99 -7.16 -6.12
C LEU A 75 2.63 -6.46 -4.92
N TYR A 76 2.63 -5.13 -4.91
CA TYR A 76 3.11 -4.35 -3.76
C TYR A 76 2.40 -4.74 -2.45
N HIS A 77 1.08 -4.98 -2.48
CA HIS A 77 0.31 -5.29 -1.27
C HIS A 77 0.57 -6.68 -0.68
N LEU A 78 1.25 -7.58 -1.40
CA LEU A 78 1.69 -8.86 -0.83
C LEU A 78 2.70 -8.66 0.31
N ALA A 79 3.64 -7.72 0.18
CA ALA A 79 4.67 -7.46 1.18
C ALA A 79 4.13 -6.94 2.54
N PRO A 80 3.29 -5.89 2.61
CA PRO A 80 2.71 -5.46 3.88
C PRO A 80 1.74 -6.51 4.45
N THR A 81 1.06 -7.29 3.61
CA THR A 81 0.20 -8.41 4.05
C THR A 81 1.04 -9.50 4.73
N ALA A 82 2.13 -9.94 4.08
CA ALA A 82 3.03 -10.95 4.64
C ALA A 82 3.69 -10.47 5.95
N ARG A 83 4.13 -9.20 6.00
CA ARG A 83 4.65 -8.60 7.23
C ARG A 83 3.63 -8.58 8.37
N ALA A 84 2.40 -8.15 8.10
CA ALA A 84 1.34 -8.10 9.10
C ALA A 84 0.94 -9.51 9.58
N PHE A 85 0.86 -10.46 8.65
CA PHE A 85 0.59 -11.86 8.97
C PHE A 85 1.69 -12.49 9.82
N SER A 86 2.97 -12.25 9.50
CA SER A 86 4.10 -12.70 10.31
C SER A 86 4.00 -12.21 11.76
N ARG A 87 3.60 -10.95 11.98
CA ARG A 87 3.42 -10.39 13.33
C ARG A 87 2.29 -11.05 14.11
N ILE A 88 1.24 -11.51 13.42
CA ILE A 88 0.16 -12.29 14.05
C ILE A 88 0.70 -13.66 14.49
N LEU A 89 1.50 -14.31 13.63
CA LEU A 89 2.08 -15.62 13.94
C LEU A 89 3.12 -15.58 15.07
N THR A 90 3.96 -14.53 15.12
CA THR A 90 5.00 -14.41 16.15
C THR A 90 4.46 -13.89 17.48
N GLY A 91 3.20 -13.45 17.54
CA GLY A 91 2.63 -12.84 18.75
C GLY A 91 3.18 -11.44 19.03
N ASP A 92 3.88 -10.80 18.07
CA ASP A 92 4.36 -9.41 18.14
C ASP A 92 3.21 -8.40 17.93
N VAL A 93 2.20 -8.53 18.80
CA VAL A 93 1.12 -7.58 18.96
C VAL A 93 1.58 -6.49 19.93
N VAL A 94 2.76 -5.90 19.69
CA VAL A 94 3.20 -4.72 20.44
C VAL A 94 2.09 -3.67 20.34
N SER A 95 1.54 -3.30 21.50
CA SER A 95 0.31 -2.51 21.68
C SER A 95 0.48 -1.03 21.34
N GLY A 96 1.29 -0.68 20.33
CA GLY A 96 1.67 0.68 20.04
C GLY A 96 1.83 0.97 18.56
N SER A 97 1.20 2.07 18.14
CA SER A 97 1.56 3.01 17.07
C SER A 97 1.08 2.81 15.61
N ALA A 98 0.42 1.72 15.23
CA ALA A 98 -0.23 1.64 13.90
C ALA A 98 -1.75 1.55 14.02
N ILE A 99 -2.48 2.45 13.35
CA ILE A 99 -3.95 2.49 13.35
C ILE A 99 -4.50 1.11 12.95
N GLY A 100 -5.13 0.41 13.90
CA GLY A 100 -5.87 -0.84 13.66
C GLY A 100 -5.11 -2.16 13.81
N GLY A 101 -3.80 -2.15 14.10
CA GLY A 101 -3.03 -3.34 14.43
C GLY A 101 -2.86 -4.39 13.30
N PRO A 102 -2.12 -5.49 13.55
CA PRO A 102 -1.73 -6.43 12.49
C PRO A 102 -2.90 -7.09 11.75
N LYS A 103 -4.02 -7.38 12.44
CA LYS A 103 -5.21 -7.98 11.83
C LYS A 103 -5.86 -7.04 10.81
N LEU A 104 -6.05 -5.76 11.15
CA LEU A 104 -6.62 -4.81 10.20
C LEU A 104 -5.71 -4.64 8.99
N HIS A 105 -4.39 -4.54 9.20
CA HIS A 105 -3.42 -4.44 8.11
C HIS A 105 -3.54 -5.60 7.12
N VAL A 106 -3.65 -6.85 7.60
CA VAL A 106 -3.89 -8.01 6.71
C VAL A 106 -5.18 -7.81 5.91
N VAL A 107 -6.28 -7.47 6.57
CA VAL A 107 -7.59 -7.32 5.92
C VAL A 107 -7.57 -6.24 4.84
N VAL A 108 -7.07 -5.04 5.16
CA VAL A 108 -7.11 -3.90 4.23
C VAL A 108 -6.15 -4.10 3.05
N HIS A 109 -4.94 -4.61 3.29
CA HIS A 109 -3.99 -4.85 2.21
C HIS A 109 -4.37 -6.07 1.36
N LEU A 110 -4.97 -7.12 1.94
CA LEU A 110 -5.51 -8.23 1.16
C LEU A 110 -6.72 -7.80 0.33
N GLY A 111 -7.62 -6.99 0.89
CA GLY A 111 -8.73 -6.42 0.13
C GLY A 111 -8.27 -5.54 -1.03
N CYS A 112 -7.26 -4.70 -0.80
CA CYS A 112 -6.67 -3.87 -1.86
C CYS A 112 -5.96 -4.72 -2.92
N PHE A 113 -5.19 -5.73 -2.51
CA PHE A 113 -4.58 -6.73 -3.41
C PHE A 113 -5.63 -7.38 -4.32
N LEU A 114 -6.70 -7.93 -3.73
CA LEU A 114 -7.74 -8.63 -4.48
C LEU A 114 -8.47 -7.69 -5.43
N GLY A 115 -8.78 -6.45 -5.01
CA GLY A 115 -9.44 -5.47 -5.87
C GLY A 115 -8.58 -5.04 -7.07
N LEU A 116 -7.28 -4.82 -6.85
CA LEU A 116 -6.34 -4.44 -7.92
C LEU A 116 -6.02 -5.61 -8.86
N LEU A 117 -5.95 -6.83 -8.33
CA LEU A 117 -5.77 -8.07 -9.09
C LEU A 117 -6.99 -8.36 -9.96
N GLU A 118 -8.20 -8.20 -9.42
CA GLU A 118 -9.45 -8.34 -10.18
C GLU A 118 -9.49 -7.36 -11.35
N LEU A 119 -9.08 -6.10 -11.13
CA LEU A 119 -8.98 -5.11 -12.20
C LEU A 119 -7.93 -5.49 -13.25
N TYR A 120 -6.82 -6.12 -12.85
CA TYR A 120 -5.79 -6.58 -13.78
C TYR A 120 -6.30 -7.73 -14.67
N ILE A 121 -6.94 -8.73 -14.06
CA ILE A 121 -7.42 -9.94 -14.74
C ILE A 121 -8.64 -9.62 -15.62
N ASN A 122 -9.66 -9.01 -15.02
CA ASN A 122 -10.99 -8.86 -15.61
C ASN A 122 -11.33 -7.45 -16.10
N GLY A 123 -10.45 -6.46 -15.88
CA GLY A 123 -10.63 -5.11 -16.37
C GLY A 123 -10.77 -5.12 -17.90
N ARG A 124 -11.96 -4.76 -18.40
CA ARG A 124 -12.17 -4.60 -19.85
C ARG A 124 -11.52 -3.31 -20.29
N ALA A 125 -10.62 -3.39 -21.28
CA ALA A 125 -10.17 -2.20 -21.98
C ALA A 125 -11.37 -1.64 -22.74
N GLY A 126 -11.84 -0.46 -22.33
CA GLY A 126 -12.84 0.31 -23.06
C GLY A 126 -12.24 1.00 -24.27
#